data_AF-A0A256SRR5-F1
#
_entry.id   AF-A0A256SRR5-F1
#
_cell.length_a   1.000
_cell.length_b   1.000
_cell.length_c   1.000
_cell.angle_alpha   90.00
_cell.angle_beta   90.00
_cell.angle_gamma   90.00
#
_symmetry.space_group_name_H-M   'P 1'
#
loop_
_entity.id
_entity.type
_entity.pdbx_description
1 polymer ?
#
loop_
_entity_poly.entity_id
_entity_poly.type
_entity_poly.pdbx_seq_one_letter_code
_entity_poly.pdbx_strand_id
1 'polypeptide(L)'
;MASHYSACIRNLKKYHIPATFMIWGEHAEKYPELLKEEAKCLLFTLGNHTYHHKDLTKLSIKEGKNEIAKNDEVIEKITGQQPEVIRPPFGSVNADVLSYLNRPTIIWSLDTKKLGSS
;
A
#
# COMPACT_ATOMS: atom_id res chain seq x y z
N MET A 1 5.78 8.51 14.06
CA MET A 1 5.44 7.65 12.91
C MET A 1 6.68 6.92 12.38
N ALA A 2 7.70 7.64 11.91
CA ALA A 2 8.93 7.05 11.35
C ALA A 2 9.64 6.03 12.28
N SER A 3 9.79 6.34 13.57
CA SER A 3 10.46 5.45 14.53
C SER A 3 9.78 4.07 14.70
N HIS A 4 8.44 4.04 14.74
CA HIS A 4 7.68 2.80 14.84
C HIS A 4 7.75 1.99 13.55
N TYR A 5 7.74 2.66 12.39
CA TYR A 5 7.83 2.01 11.08
C TYR A 5 9.19 1.34 10.88
N SER A 6 10.28 2.05 11.16
CA SER A 6 11.64 1.47 11.11
C SER A 6 11.79 0.31 12.09
N ALA A 7 11.19 0.39 13.29
CA ALA A 7 11.19 -0.71 14.24
C ALA A 7 10.44 -1.95 13.70
N CYS A 8 9.31 -1.74 13.01
CA CYS A 8 8.56 -2.81 12.35
C CYS A 8 9.42 -3.51 11.29
N ILE A 9 9.96 -2.76 10.32
CA ILE A 9 10.84 -3.29 9.26
C ILE A 9 12.01 -4.07 9.86
N ARG A 10 12.70 -3.49 10.86
CA ARG A 10 13.84 -4.14 11.53
C ARG A 10 13.44 -5.45 12.20
N ASN A 11 12.30 -5.49 12.89
CA ASN A 11 11.84 -6.71 13.55
C ASN A 11 11.45 -7.79 12.53
N LEU A 12 10.70 -7.44 11.48
CA LEU A 12 10.33 -8.38 10.42
C LEU A 12 11.57 -8.98 9.75
N LYS A 13 12.58 -8.15 9.45
CA LYS A 13 13.89 -8.61 8.94
C LYS A 13 14.59 -9.54 9.93
N LYS A 14 14.70 -9.15 11.21
CA LYS A 14 15.35 -9.94 12.27
C LYS A 14 14.73 -11.33 12.42
N TYR A 15 13.41 -11.43 12.31
CA TYR A 15 12.67 -12.68 12.48
C TYR A 15 12.37 -13.39 11.16
N HIS A 16 12.88 -12.91 10.02
CA HIS A 16 12.65 -13.48 8.69
C HIS A 16 11.17 -13.67 8.34
N ILE A 17 10.33 -12.71 8.75
CA ILE A 17 8.89 -12.76 8.53
C ILE A 17 8.57 -12.04 7.22
N PRO A 18 7.98 -12.73 6.22
CA PRO A 18 7.52 -12.08 5.00
C PRO A 18 6.33 -11.17 5.28
N ALA A 19 6.24 -10.07 4.54
CA ALA A 19 5.20 -9.07 4.73
C ALA A 19 4.84 -8.35 3.43
N THR A 20 3.60 -7.90 3.32
CA THR A 20 3.17 -7.02 2.23
C THR A 20 2.87 -5.64 2.78
N PHE A 21 3.51 -4.62 2.24
CA PHE A 21 3.33 -3.22 2.65
C PHE A 21 2.47 -2.49 1.63
N MET A 22 1.36 -1.90 2.08
CA MET A 22 0.44 -1.14 1.23
C MET A 22 0.82 0.34 1.30
N ILE A 23 1.50 0.81 0.26
CA ILE A 23 2.18 2.10 0.23
C ILE A 23 1.18 3.22 -0.06
N TRP A 24 1.17 4.23 0.80
CA TRP A 24 0.44 5.47 0.61
C TRP A 24 1.37 6.52 0.01
N GLY A 25 1.05 7.02 -1.19
CA GLY A 25 1.94 7.83 -2.03
C GLY A 25 2.45 9.13 -1.39
N GLU A 26 1.56 9.97 -0.85
CA GLU A 26 1.99 11.21 -0.17
C GLU A 26 2.97 10.94 0.99
N HIS A 27 2.76 9.84 1.71
CA HIS A 27 3.66 9.42 2.77
C HIS A 27 4.99 8.89 2.24
N ALA A 28 4.98 8.15 1.13
CA ALA A 28 6.19 7.67 0.48
C ALA A 28 7.08 8.83 0.01
N GLU A 29 6.50 9.88 -0.58
CA GLU A 29 7.26 11.08 -0.98
C GLU A 29 7.84 11.84 0.21
N LYS A 30 7.12 11.85 1.35
CA LYS A 30 7.60 12.48 2.58
C LYS A 30 8.73 11.69 3.26
N TYR A 31 8.75 10.36 3.11
CA TYR A 31 9.70 9.46 3.77
C TYR A 31 10.34 8.45 2.79
N PRO A 32 11.01 8.92 1.73
CA PRO A 32 11.50 8.05 0.65
C PRO A 32 12.55 7.05 1.14
N GLU A 33 13.33 7.41 2.15
CA GLU A 33 14.36 6.52 2.71
C GLU A 33 13.77 5.29 3.43
N LEU A 34 12.58 5.40 4.02
CA LEU A 34 11.89 4.26 4.63
C LEU A 34 11.39 3.29 3.55
N LEU A 35 10.81 3.82 2.48
CA LEU A 35 10.35 3.00 1.36
C LEU A 35 11.53 2.32 0.64
N LYS A 36 12.66 3.02 0.48
CA LYS A 36 13.90 2.38 -0.02
C LYS A 36 14.40 1.27 0.88
N GLU A 37 14.34 1.46 2.21
CA GLU A 37 14.77 0.43 3.16
C GLU A 37 13.88 -0.83 3.09
N GLU A 38 12.58 -0.63 2.90
CA GLU A 38 11.60 -1.68 2.72
C GLU A 38 11.83 -2.46 1.42
N ALA A 39 11.95 -1.74 0.29
CA ALA A 39 12.13 -2.31 -1.05
C ALA A 39 13.41 -3.15 -1.21
N LYS A 40 14.42 -2.96 -0.34
CA LYS A 40 15.66 -3.76 -0.34
C LYS A 40 15.48 -5.18 0.21
N CYS A 41 14.35 -5.49 0.86
CA CYS A 41 14.14 -6.79 1.49
C CYS A 41 13.38 -7.74 0.56
N LEU A 42 14.01 -8.86 0.19
CA LEU A 42 13.40 -9.87 -0.69
C LEU A 42 12.21 -10.62 -0.08
N LEU A 43 12.00 -10.51 1.24
CA LEU A 43 10.84 -11.11 1.92
C LEU A 43 9.61 -10.19 1.89
N PHE A 44 9.76 -8.96 1.38
CA PHE A 44 8.69 -7.97 1.38
C PHE A 44 8.12 -7.77 -0.02
N THR A 45 6.80 -7.65 -0.09
CA THR A 45 6.07 -7.25 -1.30
C THR A 45 5.57 -5.83 -1.15
N LEU A 46 5.75 -5.00 -2.18
CA LEU A 46 5.19 -3.66 -2.24
C LEU A 46 3.80 -3.69 -2.90
N GLY A 47 2.82 -3.06 -2.27
CA GLY A 47 1.46 -2.90 -2.77
C GLY A 47 1.05 -1.42 -2.82
N ASN A 48 0.06 -1.09 -3.65
CA ASN A 48 -0.42 0.28 -3.84
C ASN A 48 -1.66 0.52 -2.95
N HIS A 49 -1.63 1.61 -2.16
CA HIS A 49 -2.72 2.04 -1.29
C HIS A 49 -3.34 3.39 -1.68
N THR A 50 -3.27 3.76 -2.97
CA THR A 50 -3.60 5.08 -3.54
C THR A 50 -2.63 6.19 -3.11
N TYR A 51 -2.62 7.29 -3.86
CA TYR A 51 -1.72 8.40 -3.59
C TYR A 51 -2.19 9.28 -2.44
N HIS A 52 -3.47 9.70 -2.41
CA HIS A 52 -4.03 10.60 -1.38
C HIS A 52 -4.90 9.86 -0.34
N HIS A 53 -4.91 8.53 -0.31
CA HIS A 53 -5.75 7.72 0.60
C HIS A 53 -7.27 8.04 0.48
N LYS A 54 -7.73 8.32 -0.75
CA LYS A 54 -9.15 8.60 -1.03
C LYS A 54 -9.97 7.31 -1.14
N ASP A 55 -11.23 7.40 -0.75
CA ASP A 55 -12.20 6.33 -0.98
C ASP A 55 -12.53 6.26 -2.47
N LEU A 56 -12.01 5.24 -3.15
CA LEU A 56 -12.16 5.06 -4.60
C LEU A 56 -13.62 4.93 -5.05
N THR A 57 -14.53 4.52 -4.17
CA THR A 57 -15.96 4.39 -4.49
C THR A 57 -16.68 5.73 -4.59
N LYS A 58 -16.04 6.81 -4.14
CA LYS A 58 -16.56 8.18 -4.17
C LYS A 58 -15.94 9.04 -5.29
N LEU A 59 -15.06 8.44 -6.09
CA LEU A 59 -14.35 9.10 -7.17
C LEU A 59 -14.94 8.69 -8.52
N SER A 60 -14.78 9.55 -9.52
CA SER A 60 -14.95 9.13 -10.91
C SER A 60 -13.88 8.09 -11.29
N ILE A 61 -14.14 7.28 -12.30
CA ILE A 61 -13.18 6.30 -12.84
C ILE A 61 -11.84 6.96 -13.19
N LYS A 62 -11.87 8.17 -13.76
CA LYS A 62 -10.66 8.92 -14.13
C LYS A 62 -9.85 9.29 -12.90
N GLU A 63 -10.50 9.81 -11.86
CA GLU A 63 -9.83 10.17 -10.61
C GLU A 63 -9.27 8.94 -9.91
N GLY A 64 -10.01 7.83 -9.87
CA GLY A 64 -9.54 6.57 -9.30
C GLY A 64 -8.31 6.01 -10.03
N LYS A 65 -8.31 6.02 -11.37
CA LYS A 65 -7.12 5.66 -12.17
C LYS A 65 -5.92 6.54 -11.85
N ASN A 66 -6.13 7.85 -11.71
CA ASN A 66 -5.07 8.80 -11.39
C ASN A 66 -4.50 8.55 -9.98
N GLU A 67 -5.33 8.23 -8.99
CA GLU A 67 -4.86 7.88 -7.63
C GLU A 67 -3.93 6.66 -7.63
N ILE A 68 -4.24 5.66 -8.46
CA ILE A 68 -3.43 4.43 -8.59
C ILE A 68 -2.14 4.72 -9.36
N ALA A 69 -2.25 5.29 -10.56
CA ALA A 69 -1.11 5.55 -11.44
C ALA A 69 -0.08 6.50 -10.81
N LYS A 70 -0.54 7.57 -10.16
CA LYS A 70 0.35 8.50 -9.46
C LYS A 70 1.13 7.81 -8.34
N ASN A 71 0.51 6.87 -7.64
CA ASN A 71 1.21 6.13 -6.58
C ASN A 71 2.18 5.07 -7.15
N ASP A 72 1.84 4.44 -8.28
CA ASP A 72 2.78 3.56 -9.00
C ASP A 72 4.05 4.33 -9.41
N GLU A 73 3.88 5.52 -9.99
CA GLU A 73 5.01 6.40 -10.39
C GLU A 73 5.89 6.77 -9.20
N VAL A 74 5.29 7.08 -8.03
CA VAL A 74 6.04 7.39 -6.80
C VAL A 74 6.85 6.19 -6.32
N ILE A 75 6.22 5.02 -6.26
CA ILE A 75 6.88 3.79 -5.78
C ILE A 75 8.03 3.43 -6.72
N GLU A 76 7.81 3.44 -8.03
CA GLU A 76 8.83 3.17 -9.03
C GLU A 76 9.97 4.19 -8.97
N LYS A 77 9.65 5.48 -8.90
CA LYS A 77 10.68 6.54 -8.82
C LYS A 77 11.56 6.40 -7.59
N ILE A 78 11.02 5.98 -6.46
CA ILE A 78 11.78 5.85 -5.20
C ILE A 78 12.56 4.54 -5.13
N THR A 79 11.99 3.44 -5.64
CA THR A 79 12.49 2.07 -5.39
C THR A 79 13.04 1.37 -6.62
N GLY A 80 12.68 1.81 -7.82
CA GLY A 80 12.90 1.09 -9.07
C GLY A 80 12.00 -0.14 -9.25
N GLN A 81 10.98 -0.32 -8.40
CA GLN A 81 10.07 -1.46 -8.41
C GLN A 81 8.63 -1.00 -8.64
N GLN A 82 7.82 -1.83 -9.32
CA GLN A 82 6.39 -1.62 -9.47
C GLN A 82 5.63 -2.39 -8.37
N PRO A 83 4.60 -1.81 -7.75
CA PRO A 83 3.80 -2.53 -6.76
C PRO A 83 2.95 -3.63 -7.40
N GLU A 84 2.95 -4.81 -6.76
CA GLU A 84 2.37 -6.05 -7.32
C GLU A 84 0.85 -6.15 -7.12
N VAL A 85 0.35 -5.52 -6.05
CA VAL A 85 -1.05 -5.64 -5.61
C VAL A 85 -1.63 -4.28 -5.28
N ILE A 86 -2.96 -4.17 -5.24
CA ILE A 86 -3.67 -2.95 -4.83
C ILE A 86 -4.53 -3.27 -3.62
N ARG A 87 -4.50 -2.42 -2.60
CA ARG A 87 -5.49 -2.42 -1.53
C ARG A 87 -6.19 -1.06 -1.54
N PRO A 88 -7.49 -0.98 -1.87
CA PRO A 88 -8.23 0.27 -1.76
C PRO A 88 -8.33 0.74 -0.29
N PRO A 89 -8.21 2.05 -0.01
CA PRO A 89 -8.49 2.62 1.30
C PRO A 89 -9.83 2.16 1.86
N PHE A 90 -9.88 1.97 3.18
CA PHE A 90 -11.07 1.53 3.92
C PHE A 90 -11.62 0.13 3.55
N GLY A 91 -11.00 -0.56 2.58
CA GLY A 91 -11.55 -1.78 2.00
C GLY A 91 -12.76 -1.52 1.09
N SER A 92 -13.01 -0.27 0.71
CA SER A 92 -14.14 0.13 -0.12
C SER A 92 -13.92 -0.29 -1.57
N VAL A 93 -14.77 -1.20 -2.06
CA VAL A 93 -14.75 -1.71 -3.44
C VAL A 93 -16.17 -1.81 -3.99
N ASN A 94 -16.33 -1.52 -5.28
CA ASN A 94 -17.55 -1.75 -6.05
C ASN A 94 -17.19 -2.15 -7.50
N ALA A 95 -18.19 -2.41 -8.34
CA ALA A 95 -17.94 -2.83 -9.73
C ALA A 95 -17.13 -1.80 -10.52
N ASP A 96 -17.41 -0.50 -10.35
CA ASP A 96 -16.69 0.57 -11.04
C ASP A 96 -15.22 0.63 -10.62
N VAL A 97 -14.93 0.52 -9.32
CA VAL A 97 -13.55 0.43 -8.81
C VAL A 97 -12.83 -0.75 -9.46
N LEU A 98 -13.41 -1.94 -9.38
CA LEU A 98 -12.80 -3.16 -9.93
C LEU A 98 -12.61 -3.09 -11.45
N SER A 99 -13.43 -2.32 -12.17
CA SER A 99 -13.35 -2.20 -13.63
C SER A 99 -12.03 -1.60 -14.14
N TYR A 100 -11.31 -0.84 -13.30
CA TYR A 100 -10.06 -0.19 -13.68
C TYR A 100 -8.83 -0.63 -12.89
N LEU A 101 -8.98 -1.48 -11.87
CA LEU A 101 -7.84 -2.07 -11.18
C LEU A 101 -7.31 -3.23 -12.01
N ASN A 102 -6.12 -3.06 -12.58
CA ASN A 102 -5.47 -4.04 -13.46
C ASN A 102 -4.57 -5.05 -12.72
N ARG A 103 -4.69 -5.14 -11.39
CA ARG A 103 -3.88 -5.96 -10.50
C ARG A 103 -4.74 -6.59 -9.41
N PRO A 104 -4.29 -7.69 -8.78
CA PRO A 104 -5.01 -8.30 -7.67
C PRO A 104 -5.37 -7.28 -6.59
N THR A 105 -6.66 -7.23 -6.25
CA THR A 105 -7.18 -6.37 -5.18
C THR A 105 -7.23 -7.16 -3.88
N ILE A 106 -6.47 -6.73 -2.88
CA ILE A 106 -6.28 -7.47 -1.62
C ILE A 106 -7.03 -6.78 -0.47
N ILE A 107 -8.06 -7.44 0.04
CA ILE A 107 -8.79 -7.08 1.26
C ILE A 107 -8.35 -8.02 2.42
N TRP A 108 -8.90 -7.84 3.61
CA TRP A 108 -8.61 -8.66 4.79
C TRP A 108 -9.89 -9.30 5.34
N SER A 109 -9.75 -10.51 5.89
CA SER A 109 -10.80 -11.18 6.65
C SER A 109 -10.73 -10.89 8.16
N LEU A 110 -9.54 -10.50 8.65
CA LEU A 110 -9.26 -10.23 10.05
C LEU A 110 -8.80 -8.79 10.25
N ASP A 111 -9.55 -8.02 11.04
CA ASP A 111 -9.18 -6.66 11.46
C ASP A 111 -8.67 -6.70 12.91
N THR A 112 -7.42 -6.34 13.12
CA THR A 112 -6.77 -6.41 14.44
C THR A 112 -7.41 -5.50 15.48
N LYS A 113 -8.16 -4.46 15.07
CA LYS A 113 -8.94 -3.64 16.02
C LYS A 113 -10.17 -4.35 16.54
N LYS A 114 -10.71 -5.32 15.78
CA LYS A 114 -11.90 -6.10 16.14
C LYS A 114 -11.56 -7.41 16.86
N LEU A 115 -10.27 -7.75 16.97
CA LEU A 115 -9.78 -8.93 17.67
C LEU A 115 -10.02 -8.91 19.20
N GLY A 116 -10.49 -7.79 19.76
CA GLY A 116 -10.84 -7.66 21.18
C GLY A 116 -12.27 -7.18 21.45
N SER A 117 -13.10 -7.07 20.41
CA SER A 117 -14.51 -6.70 20.52
C SER A 117 -15.37 -7.94 20.33
N SER A 118 -15.35 -8.83 21.34
CA SER A 118 -16.34 -9.88 21.55
C SER A 118 -17.43 -9.37 22.49
#